data_AF-A0A8B7TJM6-F1
#
_entry.id   AF-A0A8B7TJM6-F1
#
_cell.length_a   1.000
_cell.length_b   1.000
_cell.length_c   1.000
_cell.angle_alpha   90.00
_cell.angle_beta   90.00
_cell.angle_gamma   90.00
#
_symmetry.space_group_name_H-M   'P 1'
#
loop_
_entity.id
_entity.type
_entity.pdbx_description
1 polymer ?
#
loop_
_entity_poly.entity_id
_entity_poly.type
_entity_poly.pdbx_seq_one_letter_code
_entity_poly.pdbx_strand_id
1 'polypeptide(L)'
;MAMDPTGFSESIYNLIPRDWKEPPQHPRYVEKIFDRNEPKKPPVPLRTDHPVMGIQSEKNFINTNAADVIMGVAKKPKPIYVDKRTGDKHDLETSGLIPKYINKKVALGLKKNWEEVHKEFQSLSVFIDSIPKRMRKQKLEGEMKQLEHDIGVIEKHKIIYIANK
;
A
#
# COMPACT_ATOMS: atom_id res chain seq x y z
N MET A 1 41.80 -18.67 -35.99
CA MET A 1 41.22 -19.87 -36.61
C MET A 1 39.80 -19.99 -36.10
N ALA A 2 38.83 -19.62 -36.93
CA ALA A 2 37.41 -19.68 -36.59
C ALA A 2 36.84 -21.03 -37.08
N MET A 3 36.03 -21.68 -36.25
CA MET A 3 35.17 -22.80 -36.65
C MET A 3 33.75 -22.44 -36.21
N ASP A 4 32.84 -22.42 -37.18
CA ASP A 4 31.48 -21.92 -37.06
C ASP A 4 30.54 -22.89 -36.31
N PRO A 5 29.60 -22.40 -35.47
CA PRO A 5 28.76 -23.22 -34.61
C PRO A 5 27.38 -23.49 -35.25
N THR A 6 27.34 -24.13 -36.41
CA THR A 6 26.06 -24.61 -36.98
C THR A 6 26.22 -26.05 -37.44
N GLY A 7 26.11 -26.97 -36.48
CA GLY A 7 25.96 -28.40 -36.75
C GLY A 7 24.63 -28.68 -37.42
N PHE A 8 24.60 -28.63 -38.75
CA PHE A 8 23.59 -29.33 -39.53
C PHE A 8 24.02 -30.80 -39.56
N SER A 9 23.37 -31.66 -38.77
CA SER A 9 23.55 -33.10 -38.94
C SER A 9 22.98 -33.50 -40.30
N GLU A 10 23.83 -34.00 -41.19
CA GLU A 10 23.43 -34.54 -42.48
C GLU A 10 22.61 -35.82 -42.24
N SER A 11 21.30 -35.65 -42.16
CA SER A 11 20.35 -36.75 -42.03
C SER A 11 19.74 -37.03 -43.39
N ILE A 12 19.75 -38.31 -43.81
CA ILE A 12 19.13 -38.76 -45.06
C ILE A 12 17.63 -38.38 -45.16
N TYR A 13 16.98 -38.16 -44.01
CA TYR A 13 15.59 -37.70 -43.95
C TYR A 13 15.38 -36.24 -44.40
N ASN A 14 16.45 -35.46 -44.58
CA ASN A 14 16.41 -34.08 -45.08
C ASN A 14 16.49 -33.98 -46.61
N LEU A 15 16.69 -35.10 -47.32
CA LEU A 15 16.77 -35.15 -48.79
C LEU A 15 15.42 -35.20 -49.49
N ILE A 16 14.35 -35.55 -48.76
CA ILE A 16 12.97 -35.53 -49.28
C ILE A 16 12.36 -34.18 -48.88
N PRO A 17 12.05 -33.30 -49.84
CA PRO A 17 11.34 -32.05 -49.53
C PRO A 17 10.05 -32.38 -48.81
N ARG A 18 9.83 -31.79 -47.64
CA ARG A 18 8.53 -31.90 -46.97
C ARG A 18 7.48 -31.30 -47.89
N ASP A 19 6.34 -31.98 -48.04
CA ASP A 19 5.20 -31.46 -48.80
C ASP A 19 4.70 -30.18 -48.12
N TRP A 20 5.20 -29.04 -48.59
CA TRP A 20 4.81 -27.73 -48.12
C TRP A 20 3.36 -27.51 -48.52
N LYS A 21 2.46 -27.61 -47.54
CA LYS A 21 1.06 -27.27 -47.73
C LYS A 21 0.90 -25.78 -47.53
N GLU A 22 0.52 -25.06 -48.59
CA GLU A 22 0.24 -23.64 -48.49
C GLU A 22 -0.78 -23.39 -47.37
N PRO A 23 -0.48 -22.51 -46.40
CA PRO A 23 -1.43 -22.20 -45.35
C PRO A 23 -2.70 -21.63 -46.01
N PRO A 24 -3.90 -22.00 -45.52
CA PRO A 24 -5.14 -21.51 -46.09
C PRO A 24 -5.12 -19.98 -46.09
N GLN A 25 -5.40 -19.37 -47.25
CA GLN A 25 -5.44 -17.92 -47.36
C GLN A 25 -6.45 -17.36 -46.37
N HIS A 26 -6.05 -16.34 -45.61
CA HIS A 26 -6.97 -15.64 -44.72
C HIS A 26 -8.14 -15.11 -45.54
N PRO A 27 -9.39 -15.22 -45.05
CA PRO A 27 -10.54 -14.67 -45.75
C PRO A 27 -10.28 -13.18 -46.00
N ARG A 28 -10.55 -12.74 -47.24
CA ARG A 28 -10.39 -11.33 -47.61
C ARG A 28 -11.19 -10.47 -46.64
N TYR A 29 -10.59 -9.37 -46.19
CA TYR A 29 -11.27 -8.40 -45.35
C TYR A 29 -12.50 -7.88 -46.08
N VAL A 30 -13.68 -8.15 -45.53
CA VAL A 30 -14.94 -7.56 -45.99
C VAL A 30 -15.13 -6.31 -45.15
N GLU A 31 -15.03 -5.13 -45.77
CA GLU A 31 -15.36 -3.88 -45.09
C GLU A 31 -16.80 -3.98 -44.59
N LYS A 32 -17.00 -3.87 -43.28
CA LYS A 32 -18.35 -3.69 -42.73
C LYS A 32 -18.86 -2.35 -43.23
N ILE A 33 -19.76 -2.38 -44.21
CA ILE A 33 -20.53 -1.21 -44.59
C ILE A 33 -21.37 -0.87 -43.36
N PHE A 34 -20.89 0.08 -42.56
CA PHE A 34 -21.70 0.64 -41.48
C PHE A 34 -22.84 1.39 -42.15
N ASP A 35 -24.05 0.84 -42.03
CA ASP A 35 -25.24 1.53 -42.51
C ASP A 35 -25.36 2.85 -41.73
N ARG A 36 -25.04 3.96 -42.39
CA ARG A 36 -24.97 5.27 -41.73
C ARG A 36 -26.34 5.74 -41.22
N ASN A 37 -27.41 5.04 -41.62
CA ASN A 37 -28.79 5.33 -41.29
C ASN A 37 -29.32 4.62 -40.04
N GLU A 38 -28.50 3.89 -39.29
CA GLU A 38 -28.92 3.36 -37.99
C GLU A 38 -28.94 4.47 -36.91
N PRO A 39 -30.10 4.76 -36.29
CA PRO A 39 -30.17 5.74 -35.21
C PRO A 39 -29.42 5.23 -33.98
N LYS A 40 -28.30 5.88 -33.65
CA LYS A 40 -27.43 5.56 -32.50
C LYS A 40 -28.07 5.84 -31.12
N LYS A 41 -29.27 6.42 -31.09
CA LYS A 41 -29.95 6.86 -29.86
C LYS A 41 -31.32 6.16 -29.76
N PRO A 42 -31.77 5.78 -28.56
CA PRO A 42 -33.12 5.25 -28.39
C PRO A 42 -34.16 6.31 -28.81
N PRO A 43 -35.32 5.89 -29.34
CA PRO A 43 -36.39 6.80 -29.69
C PRO A 43 -36.86 7.57 -28.45
N VAL A 44 -37.22 8.83 -28.63
CA VAL A 44 -37.77 9.67 -27.56
C VAL A 44 -39.06 9.02 -27.05
N PRO A 45 -39.28 8.92 -25.72
CA PRO A 45 -40.53 8.40 -25.17
C PRO A 45 -41.75 9.06 -25.80
N LEU A 46 -42.77 8.25 -26.10
CA LEU A 46 -43.98 8.75 -26.75
C LEU A 46 -44.76 9.66 -25.80
N ARG A 47 -45.59 10.56 -26.34
CA ARG A 47 -46.45 11.44 -25.52
C ARG A 47 -47.46 10.66 -24.66
N THR A 48 -47.75 9.42 -25.04
CA THR A 48 -48.59 8.46 -24.31
C THR A 48 -47.82 7.66 -23.26
N ASP A 49 -46.49 7.69 -23.32
CA ASP A 49 -45.59 6.94 -22.45
C ASP A 49 -45.27 7.79 -21.22
N HIS A 50 -46.18 7.77 -20.26
CA HIS A 50 -45.96 8.38 -18.96
C HIS A 50 -45.27 7.35 -18.05
N PRO A 51 -44.27 7.75 -17.24
CA PRO A 51 -43.72 6.88 -16.21
C PRO A 51 -44.87 6.32 -15.36
N VAL A 52 -44.68 5.18 -14.70
CA VAL A 52 -45.73 4.63 -13.82
C VAL A 52 -46.00 5.64 -12.70
N MET A 53 -47.03 6.46 -12.89
CA MET A 53 -47.42 7.53 -11.99
C MET A 53 -48.30 6.92 -10.90
N GLY A 54 -48.02 7.24 -9.64
CA GLY A 54 -48.86 6.81 -8.53
C GLY A 54 -48.48 5.47 -7.89
N ILE A 55 -47.23 5.01 -8.05
CA ILE A 55 -46.66 4.04 -7.11
C ILE A 55 -46.53 4.74 -5.76
N GLN A 56 -47.59 4.64 -4.95
CA GLN A 56 -47.58 5.09 -3.57
C GLN A 56 -46.88 4.00 -2.76
N SER A 57 -45.71 4.29 -2.21
CA SER A 57 -45.10 3.37 -1.26
C SER A 57 -45.94 3.34 0.01
N GLU A 58 -46.31 2.17 0.50
CA GLU A 58 -46.90 1.99 1.85
C GLU A 58 -45.87 2.26 2.98
N LYS A 59 -44.73 2.87 2.64
CA LYS A 59 -43.64 3.12 3.57
C LYS A 59 -44.04 4.25 4.52
N ASN A 60 -44.06 3.93 5.81
CA ASN A 60 -44.29 4.91 6.86
C ASN A 60 -43.05 5.80 7.04
N PHE A 61 -43.03 6.95 6.39
CA PHE A 61 -41.90 7.90 6.44
C PHE A 61 -41.57 8.38 7.86
N ILE A 62 -42.58 8.49 8.73
CA ILE A 62 -42.40 8.88 10.14
C ILE A 62 -41.56 7.82 10.87
N ASN A 63 -41.98 6.56 10.81
CA ASN A 63 -41.31 5.47 11.52
C ASN A 63 -39.96 5.13 10.90
N THR A 64 -39.86 5.20 9.57
CA THR A 64 -38.59 4.96 8.86
C THR A 64 -37.56 6.02 9.23
N ASN A 65 -37.92 7.31 9.18
CA ASN A 65 -36.98 8.39 9.51
C ASN A 65 -36.59 8.36 11.00
N ALA A 66 -37.55 8.04 11.89
CA ALA A 66 -37.27 7.83 13.31
C ALA A 66 -36.28 6.67 13.52
N ALA A 67 -36.52 5.52 12.87
CA ALA A 67 -35.61 4.38 12.95
C ALA A 67 -34.23 4.71 12.37
N ASP A 68 -34.15 5.42 11.25
CA ASP A 68 -32.90 5.84 10.62
C ASP A 68 -32.08 6.79 11.53
N VAL A 69 -32.74 7.69 12.26
CA VAL A 69 -32.08 8.57 13.24
C VAL A 69 -31.63 7.79 14.47
N ILE A 70 -32.46 6.88 15.00
CA ILE A 70 -32.15 6.07 16.19
C ILE A 70 -31.02 5.06 15.90
N MET A 71 -31.08 4.40 14.74
CA MET A 71 -30.09 3.41 14.30
C MET A 71 -28.85 4.06 13.67
N GLY A 72 -28.95 5.34 13.32
CA GLY A 72 -27.85 6.12 12.75
C GLY A 72 -26.69 6.23 13.73
N VAL A 73 -25.59 5.54 13.44
CA VAL A 73 -24.35 5.73 14.20
C VAL A 73 -23.86 7.16 13.96
N ALA A 74 -23.64 7.90 15.04
CA ALA A 74 -23.05 9.23 14.98
C ALA A 74 -21.75 9.19 14.17
N LYS A 75 -21.64 10.08 13.16
CA LYS A 75 -20.43 10.18 12.33
C LYS A 75 -19.24 10.53 13.21
N LYS A 76 -18.34 9.57 13.43
CA LYS A 76 -17.11 9.80 14.19
C LYS A 76 -16.24 10.79 13.39
N PRO A 77 -15.77 11.89 14.00
CA PRO A 77 -14.94 12.85 13.28
C PRO A 77 -13.65 12.15 12.87
N LYS A 78 -13.29 12.27 11.59
CA LYS A 78 -12.01 11.78 11.10
C LYS A 78 -10.89 12.62 11.73
N PRO A 79 -9.77 12.01 12.16
CA PRO A 79 -8.62 12.75 12.63
C PRO A 79 -8.04 13.56 11.46
N ILE A 80 -7.97 14.88 11.65
CA ILE A 80 -7.46 15.84 10.68
C ILE A 80 -6.28 16.58 11.30
N TYR A 81 -5.30 16.95 10.48
CA TYR A 81 -4.21 17.83 10.89
C TYR A 81 -4.35 19.19 10.20
N VAL A 82 -3.95 20.25 10.90
CA VAL A 82 -4.00 21.62 10.41
C VAL A 82 -2.62 22.26 10.61
N ASP A 83 -1.92 22.50 9.50
CA ASP A 83 -0.57 23.09 9.49
C ASP A 83 -0.53 24.57 9.91
N LYS A 84 -1.62 25.33 9.67
CA LYS A 84 -1.65 26.80 9.86
C LYS A 84 -2.93 27.26 10.57
N ARG A 85 -2.86 28.39 11.30
CA ARG A 85 -3.99 28.99 12.05
C ARG A 85 -5.24 29.31 11.20
N THR A 86 -5.12 29.31 9.87
CA THR A 86 -6.19 29.54 8.88
C THR A 86 -6.11 28.52 7.72
N GLY A 87 -5.58 27.32 7.98
CA GLY A 87 -5.20 26.34 6.96
C GLY A 87 -6.32 25.41 6.48
N ASP A 88 -6.11 24.84 5.30
CA ASP A 88 -6.89 23.74 4.75
C ASP A 88 -6.75 22.49 5.62
N LYS A 89 -7.86 21.78 5.82
CA LYS A 89 -7.90 20.56 6.63
C LYS A 89 -7.44 19.41 5.77
N HIS A 90 -6.34 18.75 6.17
CA HIS A 90 -5.86 17.57 5.49
C HIS A 90 -6.19 16.31 6.29
N ASP A 91 -6.70 15.30 5.60
CA ASP A 91 -6.97 13.98 6.16
C ASP A 91 -5.65 13.33 6.55
N LEU A 92 -5.51 12.98 7.84
CA LEU A 92 -4.29 12.42 8.42
C LEU A 92 -3.83 11.15 7.67
N GLU A 93 -4.78 10.36 7.17
CA GLU A 93 -4.56 9.09 6.45
C GLU A 93 -3.72 9.23 5.17
N THR A 94 -3.85 10.36 4.45
CA THR A 94 -3.19 10.55 3.13
C THR A 94 -1.75 11.06 3.20
N SER A 95 -1.32 11.52 4.37
CA SER A 95 -0.03 12.19 4.57
C SER A 95 1.19 11.25 4.64
N GLY A 96 0.97 9.93 4.60
CA GLY A 96 2.04 8.95 4.80
C GLY A 96 2.57 8.87 6.25
N LEU A 97 2.06 9.71 7.16
CA LEU A 97 2.23 9.58 8.62
C LEU A 97 1.19 8.60 9.17
N ILE A 98 1.28 7.35 8.76
CA ILE A 98 0.40 6.31 9.31
C ILE A 98 0.77 6.15 10.79
N PRO A 99 -0.19 6.29 11.73
CA PRO A 99 0.05 6.01 13.14
C PRO A 99 0.39 4.53 13.27
N LYS A 100 1.69 4.23 13.33
CA LYS A 100 2.18 2.88 13.52
C LYS A 100 2.23 2.66 15.02
N TYR A 101 1.26 1.93 15.54
CA TYR A 101 1.30 1.45 16.92
C TYR A 101 2.68 0.86 17.18
N ILE A 102 3.29 1.26 18.30
CA ILE A 102 4.52 0.62 18.77
C ILE A 102 4.19 -0.85 18.96
N ASN A 103 4.70 -1.67 18.05
CA ASN A 103 4.68 -3.10 18.24
C ASN A 103 5.53 -3.36 19.48
N LYS A 104 4.99 -4.06 20.49
CA LYS A 104 5.74 -4.45 21.70
C LYS A 104 7.13 -5.01 21.38
N LYS A 105 7.29 -5.61 20.19
CA LYS A 105 8.56 -6.05 19.61
C LYS A 105 9.66 -4.99 19.55
N VAL A 106 9.35 -3.73 19.19
CA VAL A 106 10.34 -2.65 19.07
C VAL A 106 10.88 -2.29 20.47
N ALA A 107 9.99 -2.09 21.44
CA ALA A 107 10.38 -1.80 22.82
C ALA A 107 11.19 -2.97 23.43
N LEU A 108 10.79 -4.22 23.15
CA LEU A 108 11.56 -5.41 23.55
C LEU A 108 12.96 -5.43 22.92
N GLY A 109 13.09 -5.09 21.64
CA GLY A 109 14.38 -5.02 20.96
C GLY A 109 15.31 -3.95 21.55
N LEU A 110 14.79 -2.77 21.87
CA LEU A 110 15.55 -1.70 22.54
C LEU A 110 16.02 -2.12 23.94
N LYS A 111 15.14 -2.77 24.72
CA LYS A 111 15.51 -3.29 26.06
C LYS A 111 16.61 -4.34 25.99
N LYS A 112 16.54 -5.25 25.01
CA LYS A 112 17.59 -6.24 24.77
C LYS A 112 18.93 -5.60 24.41
N ASN A 113 18.92 -4.58 23.55
CA ASN A 113 20.14 -3.85 23.19
C ASN A 113 20.75 -3.13 24.41
N TRP A 114 19.90 -2.54 25.26
CA TRP A 114 20.36 -1.92 26.51
C TRP A 114 21.01 -2.95 27.44
N GLU A 115 20.45 -4.15 27.56
CA GLU A 115 21.02 -5.23 28.37
C GLU A 115 22.41 -5.67 27.86
N GLU A 116 22.60 -5.76 26.54
CA GLU A 116 23.88 -6.09 25.91
C GLU A 116 24.95 -5.02 26.20
N VAL A 117 24.64 -3.74 25.98
CA VAL A 117 25.54 -2.61 26.28
C VAL A 117 25.86 -2.53 27.77
N HIS A 118 24.87 -2.74 28.63
CA HIS A 118 25.04 -2.71 30.07
C HIS A 118 25.93 -3.86 30.56
N LYS A 119 25.78 -5.07 30.00
CA LYS A 119 26.65 -6.22 30.28
C LYS A 119 28.10 -5.94 29.86
N GLU A 120 28.31 -5.34 28.69
CA GLU A 120 29.65 -4.94 28.26
C GLU A 120 30.27 -3.90 29.20
N PHE A 121 29.48 -2.92 29.63
CA PHE A 121 29.91 -1.91 30.60
C PHE A 121 30.28 -2.55 31.95
N GLN A 122 29.49 -3.51 32.45
CA GLN A 122 29.80 -4.25 33.67
C GLN A 122 31.07 -5.10 33.54
N SER A 123 31.36 -5.61 32.34
CA SER A 123 32.58 -6.39 32.08
C SER A 123 33.86 -5.54 31.97
N LEU A 124 33.76 -4.20 32.02
CA LEU A 124 34.93 -3.32 31.96
C LEU A 124 35.80 -3.45 33.22
N SER A 125 37.11 -3.28 33.02
CA SER A 125 38.07 -3.22 34.12
C SER A 125 37.87 -1.95 34.95
N VAL A 126 37.89 -2.09 36.28
CA VAL A 126 37.82 -0.99 37.26
C VAL A 126 38.97 0.01 37.10
N PHE A 127 40.12 -0.45 36.58
CA PHE A 127 41.30 0.38 36.32
C PHE A 127 41.23 1.04 34.93
N ILE A 128 40.88 2.33 34.91
CA ILE A 128 40.69 3.15 33.71
C ILE A 128 41.90 4.07 33.49
N ASP A 129 43.11 3.51 33.56
CA ASP A 129 44.34 4.32 33.57
C ASP A 129 44.77 4.78 32.17
N SER A 130 44.18 4.20 31.12
CA SER A 130 44.57 4.41 29.73
C SER A 130 43.47 5.15 28.94
N ILE A 131 43.88 6.13 28.12
CA ILE A 131 42.99 6.92 27.24
C ILE A 131 42.00 6.05 26.45
N PRO A 132 42.40 4.97 25.74
CA PRO A 132 41.47 4.09 25.04
C PRO A 132 40.43 3.42 25.94
N LYS A 133 40.78 3.07 27.19
CA LYS A 133 39.83 2.49 28.15
C LYS A 133 38.79 3.52 28.58
N ARG A 134 39.20 4.77 28.80
CA ARG A 134 38.31 5.89 29.13
C ARG A 134 37.36 6.23 27.98
N MET A 135 37.87 6.23 26.74
CA MET A 135 37.06 6.47 25.55
C MET A 135 36.02 5.36 25.33
N ARG A 136 36.41 4.09 25.50
CA ARG A 136 35.47 2.96 25.42
C ARG A 136 34.36 3.07 26.46
N LYS A 137 34.71 3.43 27.70
CA LYS A 137 33.72 3.65 28.78
C LYS A 137 32.75 4.78 28.43
N GLN A 138 33.25 5.95 28.02
CA GLN A 138 32.40 7.09 27.65
C GLN A 138 31.46 6.74 26.48
N LYS A 139 31.93 5.95 25.51
CA LYS A 139 31.10 5.49 24.40
C LYS A 139 29.94 4.62 24.91
N LEU A 140 30.22 3.62 25.74
CA LEU A 140 29.20 2.73 26.32
C LEU A 140 28.19 3.50 27.19
N GLU A 141 28.63 4.47 27.98
CA GLU A 141 27.74 5.34 28.77
C GLU A 141 26.83 6.20 27.88
N GLY A 142 27.37 6.74 26.78
CA GLY A 142 26.60 7.51 25.81
C GLY A 142 25.52 6.67 25.13
N GLU A 143 25.87 5.47 24.67
CA GLU A 143 24.94 4.52 24.06
C GLU A 143 23.84 4.09 25.06
N MET A 144 24.20 3.80 26.30
CA MET A 144 23.24 3.43 27.36
C MET A 144 22.23 4.56 27.61
N LYS A 145 22.70 5.80 27.75
CA LYS A 145 21.86 6.98 27.96
C LYS A 145 20.94 7.25 26.78
N GLN A 146 21.40 7.02 25.56
CA GLN A 146 20.58 7.17 24.36
C GLN A 146 19.45 6.13 24.34
N LEU A 147 19.76 4.86 24.62
CA LEU A 147 18.76 3.79 24.68
C LEU A 147 17.71 4.04 25.77
N GLU A 148 18.12 4.54 26.95
CA GLU A 148 17.19 4.92 28.01
C GLU A 148 16.24 6.05 27.58
N HIS A 149 16.77 7.07 26.91
CA HIS A 149 15.96 8.16 26.36
C HIS A 149 14.94 7.64 25.35
N ASP A 150 15.38 6.82 24.39
CA ASP A 150 14.55 6.27 23.33
C ASP A 150 13.45 5.35 23.90
N ILE A 151 13.78 4.48 24.86
CA ILE A 151 12.81 3.65 25.58
C ILE A 151 11.80 4.54 26.31
N GLY A 152 12.25 5.59 26.99
CA GLY A 152 11.37 6.53 27.69
C GLY A 152 10.40 7.27 26.76
N VAL A 153 10.87 7.71 25.59
CA VAL A 153 10.02 8.34 24.57
C VAL A 153 8.95 7.37 24.07
N ILE A 154 9.33 6.11 23.85
CA ILE A 154 8.46 5.04 23.36
C ILE A 154 7.43 4.60 24.40
N GLU A 155 7.83 4.45 25.67
CA GLU A 155 6.91 4.07 26.75
C GLU A 155 5.93 5.20 27.09
N LYS A 156 6.37 6.46 27.01
CA LYS A 156 5.52 7.64 27.28
C LYS A 156 4.45 7.84 26.20
N HIS A 157 4.77 7.59 24.93
CA HIS A 157 3.85 7.86 23.82
C HIS A 157 3.28 6.57 23.25
N LYS A 158 2.00 6.30 23.52
CA LYS A 158 1.28 5.14 22.97
C LYS A 158 1.19 5.15 21.43
N ILE A 159 1.28 6.32 20.81
CA ILE A 159 1.19 6.53 19.35
C ILE A 159 2.40 7.34 18.91
N ILE A 160 3.18 6.81 17.98
CA ILE A 160 4.31 7.50 17.33
C ILE A 160 4.07 7.47 15.82
N TYR A 161 4.35 8.59 15.17
CA TYR A 161 4.26 8.72 13.72
C TYR A 161 5.64 8.47 13.11
N ILE A 162 5.72 7.51 12.19
CA ILE A 162 6.95 7.18 11.47
C ILE A 162 6.71 7.53 10.01
N ALA A 163 7.49 8.45 9.46
CA ALA A 163 7.46 8.75 8.04
C ALA A 163 8.03 7.57 7.25
N ASN A 164 7.28 7.06 6.27
CA ASN A 164 7.83 6.12 5.29
C ASN A 164 8.75 6.88 4.32
N LYS A 165 9.91 6.32 4.05
CA LYS A 165 10.89 6.81 3.08
C LYS A 165 11.01 5.82 1.93
#